data_AF-A0A642V1V5-F1
#
_entry.id   AF-A0A642V1V5-F1
#
_cell.length_a   1.000
_cell.length_b   1.000
_cell.length_c   1.000
_cell.angle_alpha   90.00
_cell.angle_beta   90.00
_cell.angle_gamma   90.00
#
_symmetry.space_group_name_H-M   'P 1'
#
loop_
_entity.id
_entity.type
_entity.pdbx_description
1 polymer ?
#
loop_
_entity_poly.entity_id
_entity_poly.type
_entity_poly.pdbx_seq_one_letter_code
_entity_poly.pdbx_strand_id
1 'polypeptide(L)'
;MKFLTTNFVQCAVKACSKTGDEFPLKYSVENASEDLVHQEADFDPDFILNLMPKLQWHALVAVARDLGDDSLPEDKPSLELLDEDEKNLFIQNLHRMLVEVSVFLPVWEFDILTIFY
;
A
#
# COMPACT_ATOMS: atom_id res chain seq x y z
N MET A 1 1.09 -9.61 -3.50
CA MET A 1 -0.04 -9.18 -2.63
C MET A 1 -0.46 -7.79 -3.09
N LYS A 2 -1.74 -7.45 -3.23
CA LYS A 2 -2.15 -6.09 -3.62
C LYS A 2 -1.69 -5.08 -2.58
N PHE A 3 -1.31 -3.87 -3.00
CA PHE A 3 -0.93 -2.80 -2.08
C PHE A 3 -2.04 -2.48 -1.08
N LEU A 4 -3.31 -2.56 -1.51
CA LEU A 4 -4.47 -2.44 -0.62
C LEU A 4 -4.41 -3.33 0.63
N THR A 5 -3.90 -4.56 0.50
CA THR A 5 -3.85 -5.51 1.61
C THR A 5 -2.95 -5.01 2.75
N THR A 6 -1.94 -4.20 2.47
CA THR A 6 -1.05 -3.63 3.49
C THR A 6 -1.79 -2.76 4.50
N ASN A 7 -2.93 -2.18 4.12
CA ASN A 7 -3.74 -1.34 4.98
C ASN A 7 -4.69 -2.11 5.92
N PHE A 8 -4.72 -3.45 5.81
CA PHE A 8 -5.60 -4.31 6.62
C PHE A 8 -4.87 -5.46 7.32
N VAL A 9 -3.59 -5.67 7.02
CA VAL A 9 -2.77 -6.72 7.65
C VAL A 9 -1.94 -6.12 8.78
N GLN A 10 -1.96 -6.80 9.92
CA GLN A 10 -1.24 -6.43 11.13
C GLN A 10 -0.42 -7.60 11.66
N CYS A 11 0.50 -7.33 12.58
CA CYS A 11 1.26 -8.37 13.27
C CYS A 11 0.31 -9.35 14.00
N ALA A 12 0.42 -10.64 13.68
CA ALA A 12 -0.40 -11.69 14.30
C ALA A 12 0.09 -12.14 15.69
N VAL A 13 1.29 -11.72 16.09
CA VAL A 13 1.90 -12.11 17.37
C VAL A 13 1.24 -11.32 18.50
N LYS A 14 0.69 -12.02 19.50
CA LYS A 14 0.00 -11.41 20.66
C LYS A 14 0.82 -10.37 21.43
N ALA A 15 2.15 -10.44 21.35
CA ALA A 15 3.04 -9.47 21.98
C ALA A 15 3.00 -8.10 21.28
N CYS A 16 2.84 -8.07 19.95
CA CYS A 16 2.72 -6.84 19.17
C CYS A 16 1.51 -6.01 19.63
N SER A 17 0.37 -6.66 19.84
CA SER A 17 -0.86 -6.00 20.32
C SER A 17 -0.74 -5.35 21.70
N LYS A 18 0.32 -5.63 22.46
CA LYS A 18 0.57 -4.99 23.75
C LYS A 18 1.35 -3.68 23.61
N THR A 19 2.12 -3.50 22.54
CA THR A 19 2.92 -2.30 22.31
C THR A 19 2.18 -1.27 21.45
N GLY A 20 1.18 -1.70 20.68
CA GLY A 20 0.45 -0.83 19.75
C GLY A 20 1.14 -0.71 18.39
N ASP A 21 2.23 -1.45 18.18
CA ASP A 21 3.02 -1.46 16.93
C ASP A 21 2.61 -2.60 15.99
N GLU A 22 1.43 -3.17 16.16
CA GLU A 22 0.95 -4.24 15.27
C GLU A 22 0.59 -3.73 13.87
N PHE A 23 0.29 -2.44 13.71
CA PHE A 23 -0.19 -1.85 12.46
C PHE A 23 0.25 -0.38 12.31
N PRO A 24 0.68 0.05 11.10
CA PRO A 24 0.98 -0.78 9.93
C PRO A 24 2.24 -1.62 10.09
N LEU A 25 2.35 -2.68 9.29
CA LEU A 25 3.62 -3.37 9.12
C LEU A 25 4.61 -2.49 8.35
N LYS A 26 5.90 -2.60 8.69
CA LYS A 26 6.98 -1.97 7.92
C LYS A 26 7.32 -2.82 6.71
N TYR A 27 7.44 -2.16 5.56
CA TYR A 27 7.88 -2.80 4.33
C TYR A 27 9.27 -2.28 3.99
N SER A 28 10.11 -3.15 3.44
CA SER A 28 11.42 -2.76 2.91
C SER A 28 11.50 -3.37 1.54
N VAL A 29 11.69 -2.52 0.54
CA VAL A 29 11.87 -2.90 -0.86
C VAL A 29 13.29 -2.49 -1.22
N GLU A 30 14.09 -3.45 -1.67
CA GLU A 30 15.47 -3.16 -2.10
C GLU A 30 15.46 -2.69 -3.55
N ASN A 31 14.62 -3.30 -4.40
CA ASN A 31 14.51 -2.97 -5.81
C ASN A 31 13.04 -2.81 -6.22
N ALA A 32 12.54 -1.58 -6.27
CA ALA A 32 11.15 -1.28 -6.63
C ALA A 32 10.72 -1.86 -8.00
N SER A 33 11.65 -2.01 -8.95
CA SER A 33 11.37 -2.59 -10.27
C SER A 33 11.15 -4.11 -10.25
N GLU A 34 11.62 -4.81 -9.21
CA GLU A 34 11.50 -6.26 -9.05
C GLU A 34 10.46 -6.64 -8.01
N ASP A 35 10.35 -5.82 -6.97
CA ASP A 35 9.49 -6.06 -5.80
C ASP A 35 8.06 -5.51 -5.99
N LEU A 36 7.84 -4.62 -6.97
CA LEU A 36 6.52 -4.08 -7.30
C LEU A 36 6.11 -4.50 -8.70
N VAL A 37 4.96 -5.16 -8.79
CA VAL A 37 4.37 -5.60 -10.05
C VAL A 37 3.08 -4.83 -10.30
N HIS A 38 3.00 -4.17 -11.46
CA HIS A 38 1.78 -3.55 -11.94
C HIS A 38 0.95 -4.56 -12.72
N GLN A 39 -0.32 -4.69 -12.35
CA GLN A 39 -1.28 -5.58 -12.99
C GLN A 39 -2.56 -4.79 -13.25
N GLU A 40 -2.90 -4.58 -14.52
CA GLU A 40 -4.13 -3.90 -14.90
C GLU A 40 -5.35 -4.58 -14.27
N ALA A 41 -6.28 -3.75 -13.80
CA ALA A 41 -7.54 -4.19 -13.21
C ALA A 41 -8.65 -3.23 -13.63
N ASP A 42 -9.86 -3.77 -13.80
CA ASP A 42 -11.02 -2.95 -14.19
C ASP A 42 -11.24 -1.82 -13.18
N PHE A 43 -11.33 -0.60 -13.71
CA PHE A 43 -11.56 0.59 -12.90
C PHE A 43 -13.00 0.62 -12.39
N ASP A 44 -13.15 0.56 -11.06
CA ASP A 44 -14.43 0.68 -10.36
C ASP A 44 -14.38 1.89 -9.40
N PRO A 45 -14.95 3.05 -9.80
CA PRO A 45 -14.93 4.24 -8.96
C PRO A 45 -15.75 4.06 -7.68
N ASP A 46 -16.84 3.30 -7.73
CA ASP A 46 -17.71 3.06 -6.56
C ASP A 46 -16.99 2.21 -5.52
N PHE A 47 -16.18 1.23 -5.95
CA PHE A 47 -15.32 0.46 -5.05
C PHE A 47 -14.38 1.37 -4.25
N ILE A 48 -13.69 2.30 -4.93
CA ILE A 48 -12.74 3.22 -4.28
C ILE A 48 -13.46 4.18 -3.33
N LEU A 49 -14.60 4.74 -3.73
CA LEU A 49 -15.42 5.61 -2.89
C LEU A 49 -15.91 4.90 -1.61
N ASN A 50 -16.35 3.65 -1.74
CA ASN A 50 -16.80 2.84 -0.60
C ASN A 50 -15.64 2.36 0.29
N LEU A 51 -14.44 2.25 -0.27
CA LEU A 51 -13.24 1.84 0.43
C LEU A 51 -12.61 2.99 1.22
N MET A 52 -12.65 4.22 0.68
CA MET A 52 -12.11 5.43 1.31
C MET A 52 -12.37 5.53 2.82
N PRO A 53 -13.61 5.43 3.36
CA PRO A 53 -13.86 5.54 4.79
C PRO A 53 -13.21 4.44 5.64
N LYS A 54 -12.83 3.30 5.05
CA LYS A 54 -12.20 2.16 5.73
C LYS A 54 -10.67 2.24 5.75
N LEU A 55 -10.08 3.10 4.92
CA LEU A 55 -8.64 3.23 4.81
C LEU A 55 -8.06 3.98 6.02
N GLN A 56 -7.04 3.39 6.63
CA GLN A 56 -6.16 4.07 7.58
C GLN A 56 -5.16 4.90 6.79
N TRP A 57 -5.46 6.18 6.56
CA TRP A 57 -4.72 7.03 5.62
C TRP A 57 -3.24 7.20 5.98
N HIS A 58 -2.93 7.55 7.23
CA HIS A 58 -1.55 7.72 7.66
C HIS A 58 -0.73 6.44 7.53
N ALA A 59 -1.36 5.28 7.76
CA ALA A 59 -0.73 3.99 7.55
C ALA A 59 -0.46 3.72 6.07
N LEU A 60 -1.40 4.11 5.18
CA LEU A 60 -1.22 4.01 3.74
C LEU A 60 -0.06 4.87 3.25
N VAL A 61 0.02 6.12 3.71
CA VAL A 61 1.13 7.05 3.40
C VAL A 61 2.46 6.50 3.91
N ALA A 62 2.50 5.97 5.14
CA ALA A 62 3.72 5.37 5.68
C ALA A 62 4.21 4.20 4.83
N VAL A 63 3.32 3.28 4.46
CA VAL A 63 3.68 2.14 3.60
C VAL A 63 4.03 2.59 2.18
N ALA A 64 3.37 3.61 1.63
CA ALA A 64 3.73 4.18 0.32
C ALA A 64 5.19 4.67 0.32
N ARG A 65 5.57 5.42 1.36
CA ARG A 65 6.94 5.91 1.55
C ARG A 65 7.95 4.79 1.72
N ASP A 66 7.60 3.75 2.48
CA ASP A 66 8.42 2.54 2.64
C ASP A 66 8.69 1.85 1.28
N LEU A 67 7.75 1.94 0.34
CA LEU A 67 7.89 1.39 -1.02
C LEU A 67 8.48 2.40 -2.04
N GLY A 68 8.85 3.62 -1.60
CA GLY A 68 9.45 4.66 -2.44
C GLY A 68 8.46 5.55 -3.19
N ASP A 69 7.20 5.58 -2.79
CA ASP A 69 6.17 6.47 -3.36
C ASP A 69 5.78 7.60 -2.40
N ASP A 70 6.14 8.83 -2.77
CA ASP A 70 5.83 10.07 -2.04
C ASP A 70 4.66 10.87 -2.66
N SER A 71 3.91 10.27 -3.60
CA SER A 71 2.85 10.98 -4.33
C SER A 71 1.57 11.21 -3.51
N LEU A 72 1.37 10.47 -2.42
CA LEU A 72 0.20 10.63 -1.56
C LEU A 72 0.31 11.86 -0.64
N PRO A 73 -0.77 12.66 -0.49
CA PRO A 73 -0.80 13.73 0.49
C PRO A 73 -0.79 13.17 1.92
N GLU A 74 -0.21 13.94 2.86
CA GLU A 74 -0.10 13.52 4.27
C GLU A 74 -1.47 13.31 4.93
N ASP A 75 -2.42 14.20 4.61
CA ASP A 75 -3.79 14.16 5.09
C ASP A 75 -4.73 13.62 4.03
N LYS A 76 -5.74 12.89 4.48
CA LYS A 76 -6.77 12.34 3.61
C LYS A 76 -7.58 13.48 3.00
N PRO A 77 -7.64 13.60 1.66
CA PRO A 77 -8.39 14.68 1.04
C PRO A 77 -9.89 14.51 1.28
N SER A 78 -10.59 15.64 1.47
CA SER A 78 -12.03 15.67 1.54
C SER A 78 -12.60 15.68 0.12
N LEU A 79 -13.14 14.54 -0.31
CA LEU A 79 -13.70 14.37 -1.67
C LEU A 79 -14.89 15.29 -1.96
N GLU A 80 -15.53 15.86 -0.93
CA GLU A 80 -16.65 16.81 -1.08
C GLU A 80 -16.19 18.22 -1.45
N LEU A 81 -14.91 18.53 -1.22
CA LEU A 81 -14.32 19.85 -1.50
C LEU A 81 -13.62 19.92 -2.86
N LEU A 82 -13.41 18.78 -3.50
CA LEU A 82 -12.81 18.68 -4.83
C LEU A 82 -13.88 18.89 -5.91
N ASP A 83 -13.49 19.49 -7.03
CA ASP A 83 -14.34 19.47 -8.22
C ASP A 83 -14.44 18.06 -8.84
N GLU A 84 -15.35 17.87 -9.80
CA GLU A 84 -15.59 16.56 -10.39
C GLU A 84 -14.37 16.00 -11.12
N ASP A 85 -13.58 16.85 -11.79
CA ASP A 85 -12.40 16.44 -12.55
C ASP A 85 -11.25 16.05 -11.61
N GLU A 86 -10.99 16.86 -10.59
CA GLU A 86 -10.02 16.59 -9.53
C GLU A 86 -10.36 15.31 -8.77
N LYS A 87 -11.63 15.13 -8.41
CA LYS A 87 -12.13 13.94 -7.72
C LYS A 87 -11.93 12.69 -8.58
N ASN A 88 -12.28 12.75 -9.86
CA ASN A 88 -12.11 11.62 -10.79
C ASN A 88 -10.64 11.25 -10.96
N LEU A 89 -9.76 12.25 -11.13
CA LEU A 89 -8.32 12.03 -11.23
C LEU A 89 -7.76 11.39 -9.96
N PHE A 90 -8.18 11.88 -8.79
CA PHE A 90 -7.76 11.35 -7.50
C PHE A 90 -8.20 9.88 -7.33
N ILE A 91 -9.46 9.56 -7.64
CA ILE A 91 -9.99 8.20 -7.56
C ILE A 91 -9.26 7.26 -8.52
N GLN A 92 -8.94 7.70 -9.74
CA GLN A 92 -8.16 6.91 -10.68
C GLN A 92 -6.74 6.64 -10.17
N ASN A 93 -6.05 7.64 -9.65
CA ASN A 93 -4.71 7.46 -9.09
C ASN A 93 -4.73 6.49 -7.91
N LEU A 94 -5.74 6.61 -7.03
CA LEU A 94 -5.91 5.73 -5.89
C LEU A 94 -6.23 4.29 -6.33
N HIS A 95 -7.03 4.08 -7.37
CA HIS A 95 -7.25 2.75 -7.95
C HIS A 95 -5.97 2.11 -8.44
N ARG A 96 -5.17 2.83 -9.26
CA ARG A 96 -3.90 2.32 -9.78
C ARG A 96 -2.99 1.88 -8.64
N MET A 97 -2.87 2.71 -7.62
CA MET A 97 -2.03 2.40 -6.47
C MET A 97 -2.57 1.21 -5.65
N LEU A 98 -3.84 1.23 -5.25
CA LEU A 98 -4.39 0.23 -4.33
C LEU A 98 -4.60 -1.14 -4.99
N VAL A 99 -5.06 -1.14 -6.25
CA VAL A 99 -5.60 -2.32 -6.93
C VAL A 99 -4.63 -2.86 -7.98
N GLU A 100 -3.92 -2.00 -8.70
CA GLU A 100 -3.03 -2.43 -9.78
C GLU A 100 -1.62 -2.74 -9.28
N VAL A 101 -1.13 -2.05 -8.25
CA VAL A 101 0.17 -2.34 -7.64
C VAL A 101 0.08 -3.56 -6.72
N SER A 102 1.01 -4.49 -6.94
CA SER A 102 1.18 -5.68 -6.12
C SER A 102 2.61 -5.77 -5.61
N VAL A 103 2.78 -5.86 -4.30
CA VAL A 103 4.06 -6.18 -3.66
C VAL A 103 4.35 -7.67 -3.88
N PHE A 104 5.45 -7.94 -4.57
CA PHE A 104 6.04 -9.26 -4.70
C PHE A 104 7.26 -9.28 -3.79
N LEU A 105 7.22 -10.08 -2.73
CA LEU A 105 8.43 -10.34 -1.96
C LEU A 105 9.16 -11.48 -2.67
N PRO A 106 10.33 -11.24 -3.29
CA PRO A 106 11.11 -12.31 -3.86
C PRO A 106 11.49 -13.29 -2.75
N VAL A 107 11.03 -14.54 -2.89
CA VAL A 107 11.42 -15.66 -2.02
C VAL A 107 12.89 -16.08 -2.30
N TRP A 108 13.54 -15.42 -3.25
CA TRP A 108 14.75 -15.90 -3.93
C TRP A 108 16.06 -15.38 -3.35
N GLU A 109 16.05 -14.45 -2.39
CA GLU A 109 17.25 -14.01 -1.66
C GLU A 109 17.50 -14.78 -0.36
N PHE A 110 16.98 -16.00 -0.27
CA PHE A 110 17.72 -17.04 0.44
C PHE A 110 18.88 -17.50 -0.45
N ASP A 111 19.92 -16.67 -0.54
CA ASP A 111 21.20 -17.09 -1.05
C ASP A 111 21.74 -18.18 -0.10
N ILE A 112 21.48 -19.44 -0.44
CA ILE A 112 22.08 -20.62 0.22
C ILE A 112 23.62 -20.57 0.07
N LEU A 113 24.16 -19.66 -0.75
CA LEU A 113 25.58 -19.47 -0.99
C LEU A 113 26.31 -18.62 0.07
N THR A 114 25.64 -17.93 0.99
CA THR A 114 26.32 -17.17 2.07
C THR A 114 26.46 -17.96 3.39
N ILE A 115 26.16 -19.26 3.40
CA ILE A 115 26.39 -20.15 4.55
C ILE A 115 27.74 -20.91 4.44
N PHE A 116 28.40 -20.83 3.29
CA PHE A 116 29.73 -21.44 3.08
C PHE A 116 30.73 -20.41 2.56
N TYR A 117 31.06 -19.40 3.35
CA TYR A 117 32.41 -18.80 3.41
C TYR A 117 32.62 -18.02 4.71
#